data_AF-A0A534X9T4-F1
#
_entry.id   AF-A0A534X9T4-F1
#
_cell.length_a   1.000
_cell.length_b   1.000
_cell.length_c   1.000
_cell.angle_alpha   90.00
_cell.angle_beta   90.00
_cell.angle_gamma   90.00
#
_symmetry.space_group_name_H-M   'P 1'
#
loop_
_entity.id
_entity.type
_entity.pdbx_description
1 polymer ?
#
loop_
_entity_poly.entity_id
_entity_poly.type
_entity_poly.pdbx_seq_one_letter_code
_entity_poly.pdbx_strand_id
1 'polypeptide(L)'
;MRDLLALYDDVVRALDARALARAASARAPRPAPGGRLVVLGLGKVAAELYEGARGEGEALLVVPPDAPSPAGARVLRGSHPLPDAGSIAAGEALLAAAAVLGPDDAALLLISGGGSSLAEAPHPDLSLADLRAVNQALLSSGAPIEEMNCVRAHLSRLKGGGLARALHAAGVRRALAFVAVDVPIGGVRAVSSGPAIADETTCADALALARKYGLPPAATRVRETLKPGDPADFIEHEALCDLRSAAQEAARRAPLRMLDSPVRGT
;
A
#
# COMPACT_ATOMS: atom_id res chain seq x y z
N MET A 1 -9.47 14.06 33.02
CA MET A 1 -10.27 14.00 31.78
C MET A 1 -9.78 15.03 30.76
N ARG A 2 -9.74 16.33 31.08
CA ARG A 2 -9.20 17.38 30.18
C ARG A 2 -7.77 17.09 29.69
N ASP A 3 -6.87 16.70 30.58
CA ASP A 3 -5.47 16.43 30.21
C ASP A 3 -5.31 15.20 29.30
N LEU A 4 -6.18 14.19 29.46
CA LEU A 4 -6.17 13.00 28.61
C LEU A 4 -6.72 13.30 27.21
N LEU A 5 -7.77 14.11 27.11
CA LEU A 5 -8.31 14.56 25.82
C LEU A 5 -7.31 15.46 25.09
N ALA A 6 -6.65 16.37 25.80
CA ALA A 6 -5.58 17.19 25.22
C ALA A 6 -4.42 16.34 24.70
N LEU A 7 -3.99 15.34 25.48
CA LEU A 7 -2.96 14.40 25.03
C LEU A 7 -3.41 13.59 23.81
N TYR A 8 -4.67 13.13 23.78
CA TYR A 8 -5.24 12.43 22.63
C TYR A 8 -5.24 13.31 21.38
N ASP A 9 -5.75 14.55 21.46
CA ASP A 9 -5.79 15.48 20.34
C ASP A 9 -4.38 15.82 19.83
N ASP A 10 -3.42 15.96 20.74
CA ASP A 10 -2.01 16.18 20.40
C ASP A 10 -1.38 14.99 19.68
N VAL A 11 -1.65 13.77 20.14
CA VAL A 11 -1.18 12.54 19.49
C VAL A 11 -1.81 12.39 18.12
N VAL A 12 -3.12 12.62 17.98
CA VAL A 12 -3.81 12.57 16.69
C VAL A 12 -3.23 13.59 15.72
N ARG A 13 -2.99 14.84 16.17
CA ARG A 13 -2.36 15.88 15.34
C ARG A 13 -0.93 15.52 14.95
N ALA A 14 -0.15 14.90 15.83
CA ALA A 14 1.21 14.47 15.53
C ALA A 14 1.27 13.30 14.54
N LEU A 15 0.23 12.46 14.52
CA LEU A 15 0.12 11.32 13.60
C LEU A 15 -0.77 11.61 12.38
N ASP A 16 -1.10 12.87 12.15
CA ASP A 16 -1.75 13.31 10.93
C ASP A 16 -0.88 12.94 9.70
N ALA A 17 -1.49 12.28 8.72
CA ALA A 17 -0.77 11.76 7.55
C ALA A 17 -0.06 12.88 6.78
N ARG A 18 -0.67 14.07 6.68
CA ARG A 18 -0.08 15.22 6.01
C ARG A 18 1.12 15.77 6.79
N ALA A 19 1.05 15.83 8.12
CA ALA A 19 2.17 16.24 8.96
C ALA A 19 3.35 15.25 8.88
N LEU A 20 3.09 13.95 8.97
CA LEU A 20 4.09 12.90 8.86
C LEU A 20 4.78 12.91 7.49
N ALA A 21 4.02 12.97 6.40
CA ALA A 21 4.58 13.01 5.06
C ALA A 21 5.39 14.30 4.81
N ARG A 22 4.98 15.43 5.40
CA ARG A 22 5.74 16.68 5.35
C ARG A 22 7.08 16.56 6.06
N ALA A 23 7.11 15.94 7.23
CA ALA A 23 8.36 15.71 7.95
C ALA A 23 9.33 14.81 7.16
N ALA A 24 8.80 13.82 6.44
CA ALA A 24 9.59 12.92 5.59
C ALA A 24 9.96 13.51 4.22
N SER A 25 9.29 14.58 3.76
CA SER A 25 9.40 15.10 2.39
C SER A 25 10.82 15.37 1.89
N ALA A 26 11.74 15.75 2.79
CA ALA A 26 13.15 15.98 2.45
C ALA A 26 13.87 14.71 1.95
N ARG A 27 13.34 13.52 2.25
CA ARG A 27 13.85 12.22 1.80
C ARG A 27 13.30 11.80 0.44
N ALA A 28 12.32 12.52 -0.12
CA ALA A 28 11.74 12.18 -1.42
C ALA A 28 12.85 12.08 -2.49
N PRO A 29 12.75 11.11 -3.41
CA PRO A 29 13.79 10.86 -4.39
C PRO A 29 13.84 12.01 -5.39
N ARG A 30 15.05 12.35 -5.83
CA ARG A 30 15.26 13.36 -6.87
C ARG A 30 15.48 12.67 -8.21
N PRO A 31 14.86 13.14 -9.30
CA PRO A 31 15.18 12.64 -10.64
C PRO A 31 16.62 12.99 -11.02
N ALA A 32 17.16 12.29 -12.02
CA ALA A 32 18.41 12.70 -12.67
C ALA A 32 18.17 13.99 -13.48
N PRO A 33 19.23 14.70 -13.90
CA PRO A 33 19.10 15.86 -14.78
C PRO A 33 18.26 15.52 -16.03
N GLY A 34 17.17 16.27 -16.25
CA GLY A 34 16.25 16.06 -17.38
C GLY A 34 15.11 15.08 -17.11
N GLY A 35 15.15 14.33 -16.00
CA GLY A 35 14.06 13.48 -15.56
C GLY A 35 13.02 14.20 -14.71
N ARG A 36 11.92 13.51 -14.41
CA ARG A 36 10.80 14.01 -13.59
C ARG A 36 10.57 13.14 -12.36
N LEU A 37 10.03 13.77 -11.32
CA LEU A 37 9.44 13.06 -10.19
C LEU A 37 7.98 12.72 -10.52
N VAL A 38 7.62 11.45 -10.38
CA VAL A 38 6.24 10.98 -10.47
C VAL A 38 5.79 10.46 -9.12
N VAL A 39 4.60 10.89 -8.68
CA VAL A 39 4.01 10.45 -7.42
C VAL A 39 2.89 9.46 -7.70
N LEU A 40 3.00 8.24 -7.18
CA LEU A 40 1.98 7.20 -7.32
C LEU A 40 1.44 6.84 -5.94
N GLY A 41 0.19 7.19 -5.67
CA GLY A 41 -0.44 6.98 -4.36
C GLY A 41 -1.59 5.98 -4.41
N LEU A 42 -1.73 5.16 -3.37
CA LEU A 42 -2.90 4.32 -3.16
C LEU A 42 -3.22 4.12 -1.66
N GLY A 43 -4.51 4.13 -1.34
CA GLY A 43 -5.00 3.87 0.00
C GLY A 43 -5.86 5.00 0.56
N LYS A 44 -6.41 4.79 1.77
CA LYS A 44 -7.38 5.69 2.40
C LYS A 44 -6.85 7.10 2.62
N VAL A 45 -5.56 7.24 2.93
CA VAL A 45 -4.94 8.54 3.25
C VAL A 45 -3.91 8.99 2.21
N ALA A 46 -3.95 8.44 0.99
CA ALA A 46 -2.98 8.78 -0.05
C ALA A 46 -3.07 10.25 -0.49
N ALA A 47 -4.26 10.87 -0.40
CA ALA A 47 -4.45 12.30 -0.68
C ALA A 47 -3.72 13.18 0.35
N GLU A 48 -3.89 12.88 1.63
CA GLU A 48 -3.27 13.60 2.74
C GLU A 48 -1.75 13.43 2.73
N LEU A 49 -1.27 12.21 2.44
CA LEU A 49 0.15 11.94 2.24
C LEU A 49 0.73 12.79 1.10
N TYR A 50 0.01 12.93 -0.01
CA TYR A 50 0.44 13.72 -1.16
C TYR A 50 0.54 15.21 -0.82
N GLU A 51 -0.46 15.76 -0.14
CA GLU A 51 -0.46 17.16 0.29
C GLU A 51 0.68 17.47 1.28
N GLY A 52 1.09 16.48 2.08
CA GLY A 52 2.20 16.60 3.03
C GLY A 52 3.55 16.50 2.36
N ALA A 53 3.74 15.48 1.53
CA ALA A 53 5.00 15.24 0.80
C ALA A 53 5.33 16.38 -0.19
N ARG A 54 4.31 17.17 -0.59
CA ARG A 54 4.40 18.25 -1.58
C ARG A 54 5.15 17.81 -2.84
N GLY A 55 4.54 16.89 -3.57
CA GLY A 55 5.03 16.45 -4.86
C GLY A 55 4.86 17.56 -5.91
N GLU A 56 5.91 18.33 -6.15
CA GLU A 56 6.08 18.98 -7.45
C GLU A 56 6.32 17.87 -8.48
N GLY A 57 5.43 17.73 -9.48
CA GLY A 57 5.52 16.67 -10.48
C GLY A 57 4.16 16.09 -10.87
N GLU A 58 4.18 15.11 -11.76
CA GLU A 58 2.98 14.39 -12.18
C GLU A 58 2.54 13.43 -11.06
N ALA A 59 1.27 13.50 -10.65
CA ALA A 59 0.76 12.67 -9.57
C ALA A 59 -0.52 11.92 -9.96
N LEU A 60 -0.55 10.62 -9.64
CA LEU A 60 -1.72 9.75 -9.76
C LEU A 60 -2.03 9.13 -8.39
N LEU A 61 -3.22 9.40 -7.86
CA LEU A 61 -3.67 8.91 -6.57
C LEU A 61 -4.91 8.03 -6.73
N VAL A 62 -4.94 6.89 -6.03
CA VAL A 62 -6.10 6.01 -5.93
C VAL A 62 -6.63 6.04 -4.51
N VAL A 63 -7.85 6.56 -4.34
CA VAL A 63 -8.43 6.86 -3.02
C VAL A 63 -9.89 6.37 -2.92
N PRO A 64 -10.48 6.31 -1.71
CA PRO A 64 -11.90 6.05 -1.54
C PRO A 64 -12.83 7.08 -2.23
N PRO A 65 -14.12 6.75 -2.45
CA PRO A 65 -15.05 7.64 -3.14
C PRO A 65 -15.30 8.99 -2.43
N ASP A 66 -15.14 9.03 -1.12
CA ASP A 66 -15.34 10.19 -0.24
C ASP A 66 -14.05 10.96 0.08
N ALA A 67 -12.89 10.45 -0.35
CA ALA A 67 -11.61 11.09 -0.06
C ALA A 67 -11.41 12.39 -0.85
N PRO A 68 -10.57 13.32 -0.33
CA PRO A 68 -10.26 14.59 -0.97
C PRO A 68 -9.63 14.43 -2.37
N SER A 69 -9.74 15.48 -3.18
CA SER A 69 -9.04 15.58 -4.47
C SER A 69 -8.07 16.77 -4.44
N PRO A 70 -6.83 16.56 -4.00
CA PRO A 70 -5.86 17.65 -3.89
C PRO A 70 -5.48 18.20 -5.26
N ALA A 71 -5.25 19.51 -5.34
CA ALA A 71 -4.78 20.15 -6.56
C ALA A 71 -3.39 19.58 -6.97
N GLY A 72 -3.16 19.45 -8.28
CA GLY A 72 -1.89 18.93 -8.82
C GLY A 72 -1.84 17.40 -8.95
N ALA A 73 -2.87 16.67 -8.50
CA ALA A 73 -2.96 15.23 -8.66
C ALA A 73 -4.16 14.81 -9.52
N ARG A 74 -3.94 13.83 -10.40
CA ARG A 74 -5.02 13.05 -11.00
C ARG A 74 -5.50 12.05 -9.97
N VAL A 75 -6.79 12.09 -9.63
CA VAL A 75 -7.38 11.25 -8.60
C VAL A 75 -8.34 10.25 -9.24
N LEU A 76 -8.10 8.96 -8.99
CA LEU A 76 -8.99 7.86 -9.34
C LEU A 76 -9.63 7.30 -8.07
N ARG A 77 -10.85 6.80 -8.20
CA ARG A 77 -11.63 6.31 -7.07
C ARG A 77 -11.88 4.82 -7.22
N GLY A 78 -11.56 4.09 -6.16
CA GLY A 78 -11.82 2.65 -6.05
C GLY A 78 -12.82 2.34 -4.94
N SER A 79 -13.36 1.13 -4.95
CA SER A 79 -14.26 0.64 -3.91
C SER A 79 -13.53 -0.13 -2.81
N HIS A 80 -14.02 0.02 -1.58
CA HIS A 80 -13.56 -0.70 -0.40
C HIS A 80 -14.80 -1.09 0.45
N PRO A 81 -14.88 -2.32 1.01
CA PRO A 81 -13.81 -3.31 1.17
C PRO A 81 -13.64 -4.28 -0.01
N LEU A 82 -14.54 -4.29 -0.99
CA LEU A 82 -14.42 -5.15 -2.18
C LEU A 82 -14.10 -4.34 -3.44
N PRO A 83 -13.22 -4.83 -4.33
CA PRO A 83 -12.91 -4.13 -5.57
C PRO A 83 -14.14 -4.09 -6.49
N ASP A 84 -14.24 -3.02 -7.27
CA ASP A 84 -15.21 -2.85 -8.34
C ASP A 84 -14.51 -2.51 -9.67
N ALA A 85 -15.28 -2.14 -10.70
CA ALA A 85 -14.70 -1.75 -11.98
C ALA A 85 -13.80 -0.50 -11.89
N GLY A 86 -14.11 0.43 -10.96
CA GLY A 86 -13.28 1.59 -10.66
C GLY A 86 -11.95 1.18 -10.06
N SER A 87 -11.95 0.20 -9.14
CA SER A 87 -10.73 -0.37 -8.57
C SER A 87 -9.82 -1.01 -9.63
N ILE A 88 -10.41 -1.71 -10.61
CA ILE A 88 -9.67 -2.30 -11.73
C ILE A 88 -9.04 -1.21 -12.60
N ALA A 89 -9.85 -0.24 -13.05
CA ALA A 89 -9.37 0.87 -13.86
C ALA A 89 -8.25 1.65 -13.15
N ALA A 90 -8.35 1.83 -11.82
CA ALA A 90 -7.36 2.51 -11.02
C ALA A 90 -6.04 1.72 -10.88
N GLY A 91 -6.11 0.41 -10.67
CA GLY A 91 -4.91 -0.44 -10.61
C GLY A 91 -4.19 -0.55 -11.95
N GLU A 92 -4.92 -0.69 -13.06
CA GLU A 92 -4.34 -0.63 -14.41
C GLU A 92 -3.69 0.73 -14.69
N ALA A 93 -4.31 1.83 -14.26
CA ALA A 93 -3.75 3.17 -14.43
C ALA A 93 -2.44 3.37 -13.65
N LEU A 94 -2.31 2.80 -12.45
CA LEU A 94 -1.05 2.84 -11.69
C LEU A 94 0.07 2.09 -12.43
N LEU A 95 -0.21 0.89 -12.95
CA LEU A 95 0.78 0.13 -13.72
C LEU A 95 1.14 0.85 -15.03
N ALA A 96 0.17 1.44 -15.72
CA ALA A 96 0.39 2.20 -16.94
C ALA A 96 1.22 3.46 -16.67
N ALA A 97 0.94 4.18 -15.57
CA ALA A 97 1.72 5.34 -15.16
C ALA A 97 3.18 4.95 -14.86
N ALA A 98 3.41 3.85 -14.14
CA ALA A 98 4.76 3.35 -13.87
C ALA A 98 5.51 2.92 -15.15
N ALA A 99 4.81 2.33 -16.12
CA ALA A 99 5.41 1.79 -17.34
C ALA A 99 5.90 2.86 -18.33
N VAL A 100 5.46 4.10 -18.22
CA VAL A 100 5.86 5.22 -19.11
C VAL A 100 6.96 6.10 -18.51
N LEU A 101 7.51 5.73 -17.36
CA LEU A 101 8.71 6.39 -16.82
C LEU A 101 9.96 5.97 -17.60
N GLY A 102 11.04 6.71 -17.38
CA GLY A 102 12.35 6.43 -17.93
C GLY A 102 13.47 6.29 -16.88
N PRO A 103 14.70 5.98 -17.31
CA PRO A 103 15.85 5.81 -16.43
C PRO A 103 16.29 7.08 -15.70
N ASP A 104 15.92 8.26 -16.20
CA ASP A 104 16.20 9.55 -15.57
C ASP A 104 15.12 9.97 -14.57
N ASP A 105 13.98 9.30 -14.56
CA ASP A 105 12.87 9.61 -13.65
C ASP A 105 13.13 9.11 -12.23
N ALA A 106 12.31 9.60 -11.30
CA ALA A 106 12.21 9.12 -9.94
C ALA A 106 10.74 8.90 -9.56
N ALA A 107 10.48 7.96 -8.66
CA ALA A 107 9.13 7.63 -8.20
C ALA A 107 8.99 7.78 -6.68
N LEU A 108 8.03 8.59 -6.23
CA LEU A 108 7.60 8.61 -4.83
C LEU A 108 6.29 7.83 -4.71
N LEU A 109 6.29 6.77 -3.90
CA LEU A 109 5.10 5.97 -3.67
C LEU A 109 4.45 6.35 -2.34
N LEU A 110 3.14 6.57 -2.35
CA LEU A 110 2.37 6.96 -1.15
C LEU A 110 1.35 5.86 -0.84
N ILE A 111 1.68 5.00 0.11
CA ILE A 111 0.94 3.75 0.36
C ILE A 111 0.30 3.82 1.74
N SER A 112 -0.98 3.49 1.82
CA SER A 112 -1.68 3.36 3.10
C SER A 112 -2.69 2.21 3.07
N GLY A 113 -3.32 1.94 4.21
CA GLY A 113 -4.37 0.95 4.36
C GLY A 113 -5.52 1.08 3.36
N GLY A 114 -6.14 -0.05 3.03
CA GLY A 114 -7.28 -0.15 2.11
C GLY A 114 -6.93 -0.20 0.61
N GLY A 115 -5.68 0.06 0.22
CA GLY A 115 -5.26 0.06 -1.19
C GLY A 115 -5.47 -1.27 -1.92
N SER A 116 -5.43 -2.41 -1.21
CA SER A 116 -5.66 -3.73 -1.82
C SER A 116 -7.02 -3.86 -2.53
N SER A 117 -8.04 -3.15 -2.06
CA SER A 117 -9.37 -3.16 -2.67
C SER A 117 -9.60 -1.94 -3.55
N LEU A 118 -8.99 -0.80 -3.21
CA LEU A 118 -9.11 0.45 -3.98
C LEU A 118 -8.38 0.38 -5.33
N ALA A 119 -7.29 -0.37 -5.43
CA ALA A 119 -6.53 -0.56 -6.66
C ALA A 119 -6.28 -2.05 -6.92
N GLU A 120 -6.71 -2.53 -8.07
CA GLU A 120 -6.56 -3.93 -8.47
C GLU A 120 -6.20 -4.05 -9.94
N ALA A 121 -5.33 -5.00 -10.26
CA ALA A 121 -4.96 -5.33 -11.64
C ALA A 121 -4.85 -6.85 -11.74
N PRO A 122 -5.96 -7.58 -11.99
CA PRO A 122 -5.93 -9.04 -12.05
C PRO A 122 -4.98 -9.57 -13.13
N HIS A 123 -4.61 -10.83 -13.01
CA HIS A 123 -4.09 -11.54 -14.18
C HIS A 123 -5.15 -11.60 -15.30
N PRO A 124 -4.75 -11.60 -16.59
CA PRO A 124 -5.68 -11.51 -17.71
C PRO A 124 -6.79 -12.58 -17.76
N ASP A 125 -6.56 -13.73 -17.12
CA ASP A 125 -7.49 -14.86 -17.02
C ASP A 125 -8.41 -14.80 -15.79
N LEU A 126 -8.43 -13.70 -15.03
CA LEU A 126 -9.29 -13.48 -13.88
C LEU A 126 -10.26 -12.31 -14.13
N SER A 127 -11.55 -12.58 -13.97
CA SER A 127 -12.58 -11.54 -14.06
C SER A 127 -12.75 -10.77 -12.74
N LEU A 128 -13.40 -9.60 -12.79
CA LEU A 128 -13.82 -8.88 -11.58
C LEU A 128 -14.75 -9.75 -10.70
N ALA A 129 -15.64 -10.54 -11.31
CA ALA A 129 -16.52 -11.44 -10.59
C ALA A 129 -15.73 -12.52 -9.83
N ASP A 130 -14.72 -13.11 -10.47
CA ASP A 130 -13.80 -14.07 -9.85
C ASP A 130 -13.10 -13.45 -8.63
N LEU A 131 -12.50 -12.27 -8.79
CA LEU A 131 -11.81 -11.56 -7.72
C LEU A 131 -12.75 -11.22 -6.55
N ARG A 132 -13.96 -10.76 -6.83
CA ARG A 132 -14.95 -10.45 -5.79
C ARG A 132 -15.37 -11.70 -5.04
N ALA A 133 -15.58 -12.82 -5.73
CA ALA A 133 -15.93 -14.09 -5.10
C ALA A 133 -14.80 -14.59 -4.18
N VAL A 134 -13.55 -14.53 -4.63
CA VAL A 134 -12.39 -14.92 -3.81
C VAL A 134 -12.23 -13.99 -2.60
N ASN A 135 -12.30 -12.67 -2.79
CA ASN A 135 -12.17 -11.71 -1.69
C ASN A 135 -13.30 -11.86 -0.66
N GLN A 136 -14.53 -12.09 -1.10
CA GLN A 136 -15.66 -12.32 -0.19
C GLN A 136 -15.47 -13.62 0.60
N ALA A 137 -15.02 -14.70 -0.05
CA ALA A 137 -14.75 -15.96 0.62
C ALA A 137 -13.62 -15.83 1.67
N LEU A 138 -12.54 -15.12 1.35
CA LEU A 138 -11.45 -14.82 2.28
C LEU A 138 -11.93 -13.97 3.48
N LEU A 139 -12.73 -12.93 3.24
CA LEU A 139 -13.28 -12.10 4.33
C LEU A 139 -14.19 -12.90 5.25
N SER A 140 -14.92 -13.87 4.71
CA SER A 140 -15.82 -14.74 5.48
C SER A 140 -15.14 -15.96 6.10
N SER A 141 -13.86 -16.25 5.78
CA SER A 141 -13.19 -17.48 6.23
C SER A 141 -12.54 -17.39 7.62
N GLY A 142 -12.41 -16.18 8.17
CA GLY A 142 -11.66 -15.94 9.40
C GLY A 142 -10.14 -16.07 9.23
N ALA A 143 -9.65 -16.09 7.99
CA ALA A 143 -8.22 -16.14 7.71
C ALA A 143 -7.50 -14.89 8.28
N PRO A 144 -6.31 -15.05 8.86
CA PRO A 144 -5.44 -13.91 9.20
C PRO A 144 -5.13 -13.05 7.97
N ILE A 145 -4.91 -11.76 8.17
CA ILE A 145 -4.70 -10.80 7.07
C ILE A 145 -3.47 -11.15 6.23
N GLU A 146 -2.45 -11.77 6.82
CA GLU A 146 -1.25 -12.24 6.14
C GLU A 146 -1.56 -13.36 5.15
N GLU A 147 -2.42 -14.31 5.55
CA GLU A 147 -2.85 -15.42 4.69
C GLU A 147 -3.78 -14.92 3.57
N MET A 148 -4.68 -13.98 3.89
CA MET A 148 -5.47 -13.29 2.86
C MET A 148 -4.57 -12.56 1.86
N ASN A 149 -3.56 -11.85 2.35
CA ASN A 149 -2.60 -11.12 1.52
C ASN A 149 -1.80 -12.03 0.60
N CYS A 150 -1.35 -13.19 1.08
CA CYS A 150 -0.69 -14.21 0.25
C CYS A 150 -1.56 -14.57 -0.95
N VAL A 151 -2.80 -15.03 -0.73
CA VAL A 151 -3.70 -15.41 -1.83
C VAL A 151 -3.93 -14.23 -2.79
N ARG A 152 -4.22 -13.03 -2.27
CA ARG A 152 -4.50 -11.86 -3.11
C ARG A 152 -3.30 -11.38 -3.92
N ALA A 153 -2.09 -11.48 -3.37
CA ALA A 153 -0.86 -11.07 -4.08
C ALA A 153 -0.66 -11.92 -5.34
N HIS A 154 -0.84 -13.23 -5.22
CA HIS A 154 -0.68 -14.18 -6.31
C HIS A 154 -1.78 -14.17 -7.38
N LEU A 155 -2.82 -13.35 -7.23
CA LEU A 155 -3.91 -13.18 -8.20
C LEU A 155 -3.85 -11.83 -8.93
N SER A 156 -2.86 -10.99 -8.60
CA SER A 156 -2.78 -9.60 -9.03
C SER A 156 -1.42 -9.28 -9.64
N ARG A 157 -1.43 -8.53 -10.75
CA ARG A 157 -0.24 -7.94 -11.36
C ARG A 157 0.28 -6.70 -10.63
N LEU A 158 -0.52 -6.11 -9.75
CA LEU A 158 -0.15 -4.89 -9.00
C LEU A 158 0.46 -5.22 -7.63
N LYS A 159 -0.10 -6.21 -6.92
CA LYS A 159 0.31 -6.62 -5.57
C LYS A 159 1.61 -7.45 -5.61
N GLY A 160 2.19 -7.75 -4.45
CA GLY A 160 3.40 -8.58 -4.35
C GLY A 160 4.56 -8.05 -5.20
N GLY A 161 4.82 -6.75 -5.11
CA GLY A 161 5.88 -6.07 -5.85
C GLY A 161 5.57 -5.77 -7.31
N GLY A 162 4.34 -5.94 -7.76
CA GLY A 162 3.92 -5.66 -9.14
C GLY A 162 4.22 -4.24 -9.61
N LEU A 163 4.01 -3.23 -8.75
CA LEU A 163 4.37 -1.84 -9.05
C LEU A 163 5.89 -1.65 -9.12
N ALA A 164 6.64 -2.30 -8.23
CA ALA A 164 8.11 -2.26 -8.27
C ALA A 164 8.67 -2.89 -9.55
N ARG A 165 8.10 -4.00 -10.01
CA ARG A 165 8.44 -4.61 -11.30
C ARG A 165 8.18 -3.68 -12.48
N ALA A 166 7.04 -2.98 -12.49
CA ALA A 166 6.71 -2.03 -13.55
C ALA A 166 7.73 -0.87 -13.60
N LEU A 167 8.07 -0.29 -12.45
CA LEU A 167 9.08 0.78 -12.35
C LEU A 167 10.47 0.29 -12.79
N HIS A 168 10.88 -0.89 -12.32
CA HIS A 168 12.17 -1.47 -12.70
C HIS A 168 12.27 -1.70 -14.21
N ALA A 169 11.21 -2.25 -14.81
CA ALA A 169 11.12 -2.51 -16.25
C ALA A 169 11.17 -1.22 -17.08
N ALA A 170 10.63 -0.12 -16.57
CA ALA A 170 10.72 1.22 -17.17
C ALA A 170 12.12 1.88 -17.02
N GLY A 171 13.06 1.22 -16.35
CA GLY A 171 14.42 1.74 -16.15
C GLY A 171 14.60 2.60 -14.90
N VAL A 172 13.54 2.82 -14.10
CA VAL A 172 13.61 3.62 -12.87
C VAL A 172 14.51 2.93 -11.85
N ARG A 173 15.44 3.68 -11.26
CA ARG A 173 16.35 3.20 -10.19
C ARG A 173 16.28 4.04 -8.92
N ARG A 174 15.50 5.12 -8.93
CA ARG A 174 15.34 6.05 -7.80
C ARG A 174 13.89 6.03 -7.37
N ALA A 175 13.58 5.26 -6.34
CA ALA A 175 12.23 5.17 -5.81
C ALA A 175 12.23 5.04 -4.29
N LEU A 176 11.26 5.69 -3.65
CA LEU A 176 11.03 5.62 -2.21
C LEU A 176 9.53 5.48 -1.96
N ALA A 177 9.15 4.60 -1.04
CA ALA A 177 7.77 4.43 -0.60
C ALA A 177 7.59 5.01 0.80
N PHE A 178 6.71 6.00 0.94
CA PHE A 178 6.14 6.41 2.22
C PHE A 178 4.94 5.54 2.54
N VAL A 179 4.98 4.85 3.68
CA VAL A 179 3.98 3.87 4.05
C VAL A 179 3.36 4.23 5.40
N ALA A 180 2.04 4.44 5.43
CA ALA A 180 1.26 4.51 6.66
C ALA A 180 0.77 3.10 7.04
N VAL A 181 1.34 2.52 8.09
CA VAL A 181 1.11 1.11 8.48
C VAL A 181 -0.08 1.01 9.43
N ASP A 182 -1.16 0.39 8.97
CA ASP A 182 -2.41 0.17 9.73
C ASP A 182 -2.65 -1.30 10.11
N VAL A 183 -1.63 -2.14 9.97
CA VAL A 183 -1.69 -3.59 10.23
C VAL A 183 -0.82 -3.97 11.44
N PRO A 184 -1.25 -4.94 12.26
CA PRO A 184 -0.54 -5.31 13.48
C PRO A 184 0.74 -6.12 13.24
N ILE A 185 0.77 -6.89 12.16
CA ILE A 185 1.86 -7.80 11.81
C ILE A 185 2.21 -7.57 10.33
N GLY A 186 3.46 -7.87 9.95
CA GLY A 186 3.96 -7.75 8.57
C GLY A 186 4.48 -6.38 8.17
N GLY A 187 4.20 -5.32 8.95
CA GLY A 187 4.74 -3.98 8.72
C GLY A 187 4.42 -3.45 7.32
N VAL A 188 5.39 -2.78 6.68
CA VAL A 188 5.21 -2.19 5.34
C VAL A 188 4.81 -3.20 4.27
N ARG A 189 5.22 -4.47 4.39
CA ARG A 189 4.91 -5.54 3.42
C ARG A 189 3.43 -5.90 3.37
N ALA A 190 2.76 -5.84 4.51
CA ALA A 190 1.36 -6.22 4.62
C ALA A 190 0.40 -5.10 4.16
N VAL A 191 0.86 -3.85 4.15
CA VAL A 191 0.03 -2.71 3.73
C VAL A 191 -0.29 -2.80 2.24
N SER A 192 -1.57 -2.75 1.91
CA SER A 192 -2.06 -2.81 0.52
C SER A 192 -1.57 -4.03 -0.27
N SER A 193 -1.25 -5.15 0.42
CA SER A 193 -0.66 -6.35 -0.18
C SER A 193 0.67 -6.09 -0.90
N GLY A 194 1.46 -5.14 -0.38
CA GLY A 194 2.84 -4.91 -0.75
C GLY A 194 3.07 -4.67 -2.24
N PRO A 195 2.46 -3.65 -2.88
CA PRO A 195 2.62 -3.45 -4.33
C PRO A 195 4.05 -3.05 -4.73
N ALA A 196 4.85 -2.54 -3.80
CA ALA A 196 6.18 -1.96 -4.03
C ALA A 196 7.33 -2.76 -3.40
N ILE A 197 7.06 -3.94 -2.87
CA ILE A 197 8.02 -4.74 -2.09
C ILE A 197 7.93 -6.21 -2.46
N ALA A 198 9.05 -6.91 -2.39
CA ALA A 198 9.06 -8.36 -2.59
C ALA A 198 8.13 -9.09 -1.60
N ASP A 199 7.56 -10.18 -2.10
CA ASP A 199 6.68 -11.10 -1.39
C ASP A 199 7.40 -12.44 -1.20
N GLU A 200 7.55 -12.83 0.07
CA GLU A 200 8.23 -14.05 0.49
C GLU A 200 7.38 -15.31 0.29
N THR A 201 6.06 -15.14 0.14
CA THR A 201 5.14 -16.26 -0.08
C THR A 201 5.24 -16.77 -1.51
N THR A 202 4.78 -17.98 -1.78
CA THR A 202 4.89 -18.62 -3.09
C THR A 202 3.52 -19.00 -3.66
N CYS A 203 3.47 -19.31 -4.95
CA CYS A 203 2.29 -19.91 -5.56
C CYS A 203 1.84 -21.18 -4.80
N ALA A 204 2.77 -21.96 -4.25
CA ALA A 204 2.45 -23.15 -3.48
C ALA A 204 1.73 -22.81 -2.17
N ASP A 205 2.14 -21.74 -1.49
CA ASP A 205 1.49 -21.23 -0.28
C ASP A 205 0.07 -20.74 -0.60
N ALA A 206 -0.09 -19.92 -1.64
CA ALA A 206 -1.40 -19.45 -2.07
C ALA A 206 -2.35 -20.60 -2.43
N LEU A 207 -1.86 -21.63 -3.12
CA LEU A 207 -2.64 -22.84 -3.44
C LEU A 207 -3.00 -23.66 -2.18
N ALA A 208 -2.09 -23.74 -1.20
CA ALA A 208 -2.36 -24.40 0.06
C ALA A 208 -3.45 -23.66 0.86
N LEU A 209 -3.40 -22.33 0.89
CA LEU A 209 -4.41 -21.50 1.53
C LEU A 209 -5.77 -21.57 0.80
N ALA A 210 -5.76 -21.60 -0.53
CA ALA A 210 -6.97 -21.79 -1.32
C ALA A 210 -7.68 -23.11 -0.97
N ARG A 211 -6.92 -24.19 -0.76
CA ARG A 211 -7.46 -25.48 -0.27
C ARG A 211 -7.91 -25.40 1.20
N LYS A 212 -7.07 -24.83 2.08
CA LYS A 212 -7.34 -24.69 3.53
C LYS A 212 -8.70 -24.03 3.80
N TYR A 213 -9.02 -22.98 3.04
CA TYR A 213 -10.25 -22.20 3.22
C TYR A 213 -11.38 -22.54 2.25
N GLY A 214 -11.22 -23.54 1.38
CA GLY A 214 -12.24 -23.91 0.39
C GLY A 214 -12.61 -22.76 -0.54
N LEU A 215 -11.61 -22.01 -1.02
CA LEU A 215 -11.83 -20.83 -1.85
C LEU A 215 -12.37 -21.19 -3.24
N PRO A 216 -13.07 -20.25 -3.93
CA PRO A 216 -13.55 -20.47 -5.29
C PRO A 216 -12.43 -20.91 -6.26
N PRO A 217 -12.74 -21.65 -7.33
CA PRO A 217 -11.73 -22.17 -8.27
C PRO A 217 -10.77 -21.11 -8.83
N ALA A 218 -11.24 -19.87 -8.98
CA ALA A 218 -10.40 -18.75 -9.41
C ALA A 218 -9.18 -18.50 -8.51
N ALA A 219 -9.24 -18.82 -7.20
CA ALA A 219 -8.11 -18.70 -6.27
C ALA A 219 -6.94 -19.64 -6.60
N THR A 220 -7.11 -20.56 -7.55
CA THR A 220 -6.05 -21.47 -8.03
C THR A 220 -5.29 -20.94 -9.25
N ARG A 221 -5.74 -19.84 -9.87
CA ARG A 221 -5.11 -19.23 -11.05
C ARG A 221 -3.95 -18.31 -10.65
N VAL A 222 -3.03 -18.85 -9.86
CA VAL A 222 -1.93 -18.09 -9.25
C VAL A 222 -0.78 -17.84 -10.24
N ARG A 223 -0.11 -16.70 -10.08
CA ARG A 223 1.20 -16.42 -10.70
C ARG A 223 2.19 -15.98 -9.64
N GLU A 224 3.47 -16.09 -9.96
CA GLU A 224 4.51 -15.68 -9.02
C GLU A 224 4.63 -14.16 -8.91
N THR A 225 4.91 -13.73 -7.68
CA THR A 225 5.15 -12.34 -7.26
C THR A 225 6.65 -12.00 -7.33
N LEU A 226 7.00 -10.73 -7.09
CA LEU A 226 8.40 -10.30 -6.95
C LEU A 226 9.03 -11.00 -5.74
N LYS A 227 10.23 -11.58 -5.89
CA LYS A 227 10.91 -12.28 -4.79
C LYS A 227 12.05 -11.48 -4.17
N PRO A 228 12.35 -11.71 -2.88
CA PRO A 228 13.51 -11.08 -2.26
C PRO A 228 14.79 -11.40 -3.04
N GLY A 229 15.58 -10.38 -3.32
CA GLY A 229 16.82 -10.50 -4.11
C GLY A 229 16.63 -10.37 -5.62
N ASP A 230 15.40 -10.31 -6.13
CA ASP A 230 15.18 -9.93 -7.52
C ASP A 230 15.63 -8.46 -7.76
N PRO A 231 16.21 -8.11 -8.92
CA PRO A 231 16.65 -6.74 -9.20
C PRO A 231 15.56 -5.66 -9.09
N ALA A 232 14.30 -6.07 -9.18
CA ALA A 232 13.14 -5.18 -9.04
C ALA A 232 12.75 -4.93 -7.56
N ASP A 233 13.35 -5.62 -6.59
CA ASP A 233 13.24 -5.33 -5.15
C ASP A 233 14.25 -4.25 -4.72
N PHE A 234 14.14 -3.07 -5.36
CA PHE A 234 15.10 -1.96 -5.20
C PHE A 234 14.51 -0.75 -4.46
N ILE A 235 13.22 -0.76 -4.17
CA ILE A 235 12.50 0.38 -3.62
C ILE A 235 12.76 0.47 -2.11
N GLU A 236 13.27 1.60 -1.66
CA GLU A 236 13.39 1.87 -0.23
C GLU A 236 12.01 2.16 0.38
N HIS A 237 11.81 1.78 1.64
CA HIS A 237 10.54 1.95 2.34
C HIS A 237 10.74 2.75 3.63
N GLU A 238 9.91 3.77 3.82
CA GLU A 238 9.83 4.56 5.04
C GLU A 238 8.45 4.41 5.65
N ALA A 239 8.38 3.71 6.78
CA ALA A 239 7.18 3.67 7.60
C ALA A 239 6.99 5.02 8.29
N LEU A 240 5.94 5.76 7.94
CA LEU A 240 5.64 7.07 8.53
C LEU A 240 4.98 6.93 9.90
N CYS A 241 4.17 5.89 10.07
CA CYS A 241 3.55 5.50 11.33
C CYS A 241 3.24 4.00 11.32
N ASP A 242 3.03 3.47 12.52
CA ASP A 242 2.63 2.10 12.81
C ASP A 242 1.68 2.05 14.02
N LEU A 243 1.24 0.85 14.42
CA LEU A 243 0.35 0.67 15.56
C LEU A 243 0.98 1.05 16.92
N ARG A 244 2.32 1.21 17.01
CA ARG A 244 3.01 1.65 18.23
C ARG A 244 3.14 3.17 18.30
N SER A 245 3.02 3.86 17.17
CA SER A 245 3.30 5.29 17.03
C SER A 245 2.46 6.16 17.96
N ALA A 246 1.18 5.83 18.18
CA ALA A 246 0.32 6.58 19.09
C ALA A 246 0.79 6.50 20.55
N ALA A 247 1.17 5.31 21.00
CA ALA A 247 1.67 5.10 22.34
C ALA A 247 3.06 5.73 22.54
N GLN A 248 3.93 5.67 21.52
CA GLN A 248 5.24 6.31 21.53
C GLN A 248 5.11 7.84 21.60
N GLU A 249 4.20 8.42 20.82
CA GLU A 249 3.98 9.86 20.84
C GLU A 249 3.38 10.33 22.17
N ALA A 250 2.46 9.55 22.76
CA ALA A 250 1.93 9.84 24.09
C ALA A 250 3.03 9.83 25.16
N ALA A 251 3.93 8.84 25.12
CA ALA A 251 5.05 8.71 26.05
C ALA A 251 6.14 9.79 25.86
N ARG A 252 6.25 10.39 24.66
CA ARG A 252 7.12 11.56 24.44
C ARG A 252 6.55 12.84 25.05
N ARG A 253 5.22 12.96 25.09
CA ARG A 253 4.52 14.19 25.53
C ARG A 253 4.19 14.22 27.01
N ALA A 254 4.09 13.06 27.63
CA ALA A 254 3.75 12.91 29.04
C ALA A 254 4.65 11.84 29.68
N PRO A 255 4.90 11.89 31.00
CA PRO A 255 5.73 10.91 31.72
C PRO A 255 5.00 9.56 31.87
N LEU A 256 4.62 8.96 30.75
CA LEU A 256 3.89 7.71 30.64
C LEU A 256 4.85 6.60 30.25
N ARG A 257 4.69 5.43 30.87
CA ARG A 257 5.41 4.22 30.50
C ARG A 257 4.59 3.44 29.48
N MET A 258 5.18 3.16 28.32
CA MET A 258 4.59 2.19 27.40
C MET A 258 4.62 0.79 28.01
N LEU A 259 3.50 0.09 27.95
CA LEU A 259 3.39 -1.32 28.29
C LEU A 259 3.33 -2.12 26.99
N ASP A 260 4.18 -3.12 26.84
CA ASP A 260 4.04 -4.08 25.75
C ASP A 260 2.85 -4.99 26.07
N SER A 261 1.82 -4.95 25.24
CA SER A 261 0.70 -5.88 25.35
C SER A 261 1.15 -7.26 24.84
N PRO A 262 1.00 -8.35 25.62
CA PRO A 262 1.36 -9.70 25.20
C PRO A 262 0.36 -10.31 24.20
N VAL A 263 -0.62 -9.54 23.71
CA VAL A 263 -1.61 -10.02 22.74
C VAL A 263 -0.93 -10.26 21.39
N ARG A 264 -0.34 -11.45 21.25
CA ARG A 264 -0.12 -12.08 19.95
C ARG A 264 -1.50 -12.44 19.44
N GLY A 265 -1.92 -11.84 18.33
CA GLY A 265 -3.17 -12.21 17.67
C GLY A 265 -3.19 -13.72 17.48
N THR A 266 -4.12 -14.39 18.17
CA THR A 266 -4.42 -15.81 18.02
C THR A 266 -5.25 -16.02 16.76
#